data_AF-A0A965VIN4-F1
#
_entry.id   AF-A0A965VIN4-F1
#
_cell.length_a   1.000
_cell.length_b   1.000
_cell.length_c   1.000
_cell.angle_alpha   90.00
_cell.angle_beta   90.00
_cell.angle_gamma   90.00
#
_symmetry.space_group_name_H-M   'P 1'
#
loop_
_entity.id
_entity.type
_entity.pdbx_description
1 polymer ?
#
loop_
_entity_poly.entity_id
_entity_poly.type
_entity_poly.pdbx_seq_one_letter_code
_entity_poly.pdbx_strand_id
1 'polypeptide(L)' 'MVLSIVIPAYNEATTIHLILDKIHAVQLDGEFKKEIIVVNDCSKDNT' A
#
# COMPACT_ATOMS: atom_id res chain seq x y z
N MET A 1 -2.81 8.14 16.70
CA MET A 1 -1.79 7.07 16.58
C MET A 1 -1.64 6.72 15.10
N VAL A 2 -0.51 6.17 14.64
CA VAL A 2 -0.28 5.84 13.22
C VAL A 2 -0.24 4.32 13.05
N LEU A 3 -1.01 3.80 12.08
CA LEU A 3 -0.93 2.43 11.60
C LEU A 3 -0.04 2.39 10.35
N SER A 4 1.11 1.73 10.46
CA SER A 4 2.04 1.53 9.34
C SER A 4 1.73 0.22 8.62
N ILE A 5 1.46 0.31 7.31
CA ILE A 5 1.14 -0.82 6.42
C ILE A 5 2.30 -0.98 5.44
N VAL A 6 3.02 -2.09 5.53
CA VAL A 6 4.19 -2.39 4.68
C VAL A 6 3.79 -3.36 3.59
N ILE A 7 4.09 -3.02 2.34
CA ILE A 7 3.72 -3.80 1.15
C ILE A 7 4.98 -4.04 0.31
N PRO A 8 5.55 -5.26 0.28
CA PRO A 8 6.53 -5.63 -0.72
C PRO A 8 5.84 -5.79 -2.08
N ALA A 9 6.42 -5.23 -3.14
CA ALA A 9 5.88 -5.29 -4.49
C ALA A 9 6.93 -5.81 -5.49
N TYR A 10 6.59 -6.87 -6.22
CA TYR A 10 7.40 -7.45 -7.29
C TYR A 10 6.54 -7.70 -8.54
N ASN A 11 6.77 -6.94 -9.60
CA ASN A 11 6.03 -7.02 -10.86
C ASN A 11 4.50 -6.84 -10.74
N GLU A 12 4.06 -5.88 -9.94
CA GLU A 12 2.66 -5.59 -9.62
C GLU A 12 2.16 -4.29 -10.28
N ALA A 13 2.82 -3.77 -11.32
CA ALA A 13 2.50 -2.47 -11.93
C ALA A 13 1.03 -2.34 -12.37
N THR A 14 0.42 -3.45 -12.80
CA THR A 14 -0.97 -3.49 -13.29
C THR A 14 -2.01 -3.71 -12.20
N THR A 15 -1.61 -4.04 -10.98
CA THR A 15 -2.49 -4.55 -9.92
C THR A 15 -2.33 -3.83 -8.60
N ILE A 16 -1.17 -3.22 -8.33
CA ILE A 16 -0.86 -2.56 -7.06
C ILE A 16 -1.83 -1.42 -6.74
N HIS A 17 -2.31 -0.69 -7.75
CA HIS A 17 -3.31 0.36 -7.56
C HIS A 17 -4.62 -0.18 -6.96
N LEU A 18 -5.03 -1.40 -7.31
CA LEU A 18 -6.26 -2.03 -6.79
C LEU A 18 -6.18 -2.27 -5.28
N ILE A 19 -5.01 -2.63 -4.76
CA ILE A 19 -4.84 -2.82 -3.31
C ILE A 19 -4.69 -1.48 -2.60
N LEU A 20 -4.00 -0.51 -3.20
CA LEU A 20 -3.87 0.85 -2.66
C LEU A 20 -5.24 1.54 -2.55
N ASP A 21 -6.10 1.41 -3.55
CA ASP A 21 -7.46 1.94 -3.54
C ASP A 21 -8.30 1.33 -2.41
N LYS A 22 -8.20 0.00 -2.22
CA LYS A 22 -8.88 -0.70 -1.12
C LYS A 22 -8.39 -0.24 0.24
N ILE A 23 -7.06 -0.12 0.42
CA ILE A 23 -6.48 0.37 1.66
C ILE A 23 -6.92 1.81 1.92
N HIS A 24 -6.97 2.66 0.89
CA HIS A 24 -7.41 4.04 1.01
C HIS A 24 -8.88 4.13 1.45
N ALA A 25 -9.76 3.30 0.89
CA ALA A 25 -11.19 3.29 1.16
C ALA A 25 -11.58 2.86 2.59
N VAL A 26 -10.72 2.10 3.29
CA VAL A 26 -11.00 1.68 4.67
C VAL A 26 -11.06 2.91 5.59
N GLN A 27 -12.08 3.04 6.41
CA GLN A 27 -12.06 4.02 7.50
C GLN A 27 -11.52 3.33 8.76
N LEU A 28 -10.57 3.98 9.45
CA LEU A 28 -10.11 3.51 10.76
C LEU A 28 -10.90 4.28 11.82
N ASP A 29 -11.36 3.56 12.84
CA ASP A 29 -12.06 4.17 13.96
C ASP A 29 -11.12 5.07 14.78
N GLY A 30 -11.66 6.15 15.34
CA GLY A 30 -10.91 7.11 16.15
C GLY A 30 -9.93 7.99 15.35
N GLU A 31 -8.90 8.52 16.02
CA GLU A 31 -7.91 9.42 15.41
C GLU A 31 -6.69 8.67 14.85
N PHE A 32 -6.91 7.47 14.30
CA PHE A 32 -5.84 6.70 13.68
C PHE A 32 -5.54 7.24 12.28
N LYS A 33 -4.25 7.49 12.01
CA LYS A 33 -3.73 7.82 10.68
C LYS A 33 -3.13 6.57 10.05
N LYS A 34 -3.10 6.53 8.72
CA LYS A 34 -2.43 5.47 7.96
C LYS A 34 -1.11 5.98 7.41
N GLU A 35 -0.12 5.12 7.43
CA GLU A 35 1.12 5.25 6.69
C GLU A 35 1.24 4.01 5.81
N ILE A 36 1.50 4.20 4.52
CA ILE A 36 1.67 3.09 3.57
C ILE A 36 3.11 3.14 3.08
N ILE A 37 3.85 2.07 3.31
CA ILE A 37 5.25 1.91 2.90
C ILE A 37 5.30 0.81 1.84
N VAL A 38 5.46 1.21 0.58
CA VAL A 38 5.63 0.28 -0.53
C VAL A 38 7.13 0.06 -0.74
N VAL A 39 7.57 -1.18 -0.67
CA VAL A 39 8.97 -1.56 -0.90
C VAL A 39 9.05 -2.29 -2.24
N ASN A 40 9.72 -1.67 -3.22
CA ASN A 40 9.99 -2.33 -4.49
C ASN A 40 11.00 -3.46 -4.28
N ASP A 41 10.58 -4.71 -4.52
CA ASP A 41 11.39 -5.91 -4.34
C ASP A 41 12.08 -6.33 -5.65
N CYS A 42 12.88 -5.41 -6.22
CA CYS A 42 13.62 -5.63 -7.48
C CYS A 42 12.71 -5.92 -8.70
N SER A 43 11.56 -5.25 -8.79
CA SER A 43 10.67 -5.37 -9.94
C SER A 43 11.39 -5.06 -11.26
N LYS A 44 10.99 -5.76 -12.32
CA LYS A 44 11.51 -5.60 -13.69
C LYS A 44 10.51 -4.94 -14.63
N ASP A 45 9.37 -4.52 -14.10
CA ASP A 45 8.34 -3.77 -14.79
C ASP A 45 8.23 -2.34 -14.21
N ASN A 46 7.13 -1.65 -14.50
CA ASN A 46 6.88 -0.28 -14.05
C ASN A 46 6.14 -0.22 -12.70
N THR A 47 6.43 -1.14 -11.78
CA THR A 47 5.95 -1.10 -10.38
C THR A 47 6.53 0.11 -9.65
#